data_AF-W1XA87-F1
#
_entry.id   AF-W1XA87-F1
#
_cell.length_a   1.000
_cell.length_b   1.000
_cell.length_c   1.000
_cell.angle_alpha   90.00
_cell.angle_beta   90.00
_cell.angle_gamma   90.00
#
_symmetry.space_group_name_H-M   'P 1'
#
loop_
_entity.id
_entity.type
_entity.pdbx_description
1 polymer ?
#
loop_
_entity_poly.entity_id
_entity_poly.type
_entity_poly.pdbx_seq_one_letter_code
_entity_poly.pdbx_strand_id
1 'polypeptide(L)' 'YKVTNTREPEKIKVEGKKTWNDKNNQDGKRPEEITINLLKNGTKIDSKVVKKSDDWKWKFEGLDKYENGQEITYTIS' A
#
# COMPACT_ATOMS: atom_id res chain seq x y z
N TYR A 1 -42.17 7.57 2.31
CA TYR A 1 -41.11 7.36 1.30
C TYR A 1 -39.83 6.97 2.01
N LYS A 2 -39.30 5.76 1.77
CA LYS A 2 -37.97 5.36 2.24
C LYS A 2 -36.97 5.72 1.15
N VAL A 3 -36.08 6.69 1.42
CA VAL A 3 -34.93 6.99 0.57
C VAL A 3 -33.76 6.18 1.11
N THR A 4 -33.36 5.14 0.37
CA THR A 4 -32.19 4.33 0.73
C THR A 4 -30.99 4.88 -0.03
N ASN A 5 -30.13 5.65 0.64
CA ASN A 5 -28.85 6.07 0.08
C ASN A 5 -27.92 4.84 0.07
N THR A 6 -27.76 4.22 -1.09
CA THR A 6 -26.88 3.06 -1.25
C THR A 6 -25.49 3.58 -1.57
N ARG A 7 -24.65 3.74 -0.54
CA ARG A 7 -23.25 4.14 -0.72
C ARG A 7 -22.45 2.86 -0.98
N GLU A 8 -22.11 2.59 -2.24
CA GLU A 8 -21.08 1.58 -2.52
C GLU A 8 -19.79 2.03 -1.82
N PRO A 9 -19.09 1.14 -1.08
CA PRO A 9 -17.82 1.50 -0.48
C PRO A 9 -16.85 1.82 -1.61
N GLU A 10 -16.45 3.10 -1.70
CA GLU A 10 -15.41 3.52 -2.65
C GLU A 10 -14.13 2.74 -2.32
N LYS A 11 -13.71 1.91 -3.26
CA LYS A 11 -12.44 1.18 -3.16
C LYS A 11 -11.32 2.05 -3.69
N ILE A 12 -10.25 2.16 -2.93
CA ILE A 12 -9.02 2.80 -3.36
C ILE A 12 -7.95 1.77 -3.67
N LYS A 13 -6.92 2.25 -4.37
CA LYS A 13 -5.69 1.51 -4.62
C LYS A 13 -4.51 2.31 -4.08
N VAL A 14 -3.56 1.62 -3.48
CA VAL A 14 -2.29 2.18 -3.01
C VAL A 14 -1.18 1.48 -3.77
N GLU A 15 -0.55 2.23 -4.67
CA GLU A 15 0.57 1.74 -5.47
C GLU A 15 1.79 2.62 -5.27
N GLY A 16 2.96 2.02 -5.42
CA GLY A 16 4.22 2.72 -5.26
C GLY A 16 5.37 1.96 -5.90
N LYS A 17 6.49 2.66 -6.03
CA LYS A 17 7.75 2.12 -6.55
C LYS A 17 8.90 2.60 -5.68
N LYS A 18 9.76 1.67 -5.26
CA LYS A 18 10.97 2.01 -4.51
C LYS A 18 12.08 2.25 -5.52
N THR A 19 12.53 3.49 -5.59
CA THR A 19 13.73 3.86 -6.35
C THR A 19 14.92 3.89 -5.40
N TRP A 20 16.00 3.23 -5.79
CA TRP A 20 17.26 3.20 -5.05
C TRP A 20 18.23 4.23 -5.64
N ASN A 21 18.65 5.20 -4.83
CA ASN A 21 19.72 6.14 -5.19
C ASN A 21 21.03 5.73 -4.49
N ASP A 22 21.60 4.61 -4.91
CA ASP A 22 22.75 3.94 -4.29
C ASP A 22 23.91 3.71 -5.29
N LYS A 23 23.99 4.54 -6.35
CA LYS A 23 25.00 4.44 -7.43
C LYS A 23 25.12 3.02 -8.01
N ASN A 24 24.00 2.42 -8.45
CA ASN A 24 23.94 1.05 -8.97
C ASN A 24 24.39 -0.02 -7.96
N ASN A 25 23.98 0.12 -6.69
CA ASN A 25 24.36 -0.80 -5.62
C ASN A 25 25.88 -0.90 -5.44
N GLN A 26 26.60 0.23 -5.52
CA GLN A 26 28.07 0.26 -5.44
C GLN A 26 28.58 -0.39 -4.13
N ASP A 27 27.85 -0.20 -3.04
CA ASP A 27 28.20 -0.73 -1.72
C ASP A 27 27.73 -2.19 -1.50
N GLY A 28 26.99 -2.79 -2.44
CA GLY A 28 26.43 -4.14 -2.28
C GLY A 28 25.39 -4.27 -1.16
N LYS A 29 24.96 -3.15 -0.55
CA LYS A 29 24.04 -3.13 0.61
C LYS A 29 22.57 -3.19 0.22
N ARG A 30 22.25 -3.14 -1.08
CA ARG A 30 20.86 -3.23 -1.52
C ARG A 30 20.32 -4.62 -1.13
N PRO A 31 19.27 -4.69 -0.31
CA PRO A 31 18.67 -5.97 0.04
C PRO A 31 18.08 -6.63 -1.21
N GLU A 32 17.97 -7.95 -1.19
CA GLU A 32 17.37 -8.71 -2.30
C GLU A 32 15.86 -8.48 -2.38
N GLU A 33 15.23 -8.24 -1.23
CA GLU A 33 13.80 -7.99 -1.07
C GLU A 33 13.53 -6.96 0.03
N ILE A 34 12.43 -6.23 -0.11
CA ILE A 34 11.90 -5.34 0.92
C ILE A 34 10.49 -5.81 1.28
N THR A 35 10.13 -5.65 2.56
CA THR A 35 8.76 -5.87 2.99
C THR A 35 8.07 -4.52 3.10
N ILE A 36 7.04 -4.32 2.31
CA ILE A 36 6.17 -3.15 2.35
C ILE A 36 4.99 -3.49 3.25
N ASN A 37 4.86 -2.79 4.38
CA ASN A 37 3.71 -2.96 5.26
C ASN A 37 2.65 -1.93 4.91
N LEU A 38 1.39 -2.37 4.75
CA LEU A 38 0.24 -1.50 4.60
C LEU A 38 -0.40 -1.29 5.96
N LEU A 39 -0.46 -0.04 6.40
CA LEU A 39 -1.06 0.36 7.65
C LEU A 39 -2.39 1.06 7.38
N LYS A 40 -3.43 0.63 8.08
CA LYS A 40 -4.76 1.21 8.12
C LYS A 40 -4.90 1.98 9.43
N ASN A 41 -5.00 3.31 9.37
CA ASN A 41 -5.07 4.16 10.56
C ASN A 41 -3.93 3.87 11.57
N GLY A 42 -2.72 3.60 11.06
CA GLY A 42 -1.56 3.25 11.87
C GLY A 42 -1.47 1.77 12.32
N THR A 43 -2.46 0.93 11.99
CA THR A 43 -2.44 -0.51 12.29
C THR A 43 -2.05 -1.30 11.05
N LYS A 44 -1.04 -2.16 11.12
CA LYS A 44 -0.69 -3.05 10.01
C LYS A 44 -1.85 -3.99 9.70
N ILE A 45 -2.34 -3.95 8.46
CA ILE A 45 -3.41 -4.83 7.96
C ILE A 45 -2.92 -5.80 6.89
N ASP A 46 -1.85 -5.46 6.18
CA ASP A 46 -1.31 -6.28 5.10
C ASP A 46 0.20 -6.04 4.96
N SER A 47 0.89 -6.95 4.31
CA SER A 47 2.29 -6.78 3.94
C SER A 47 2.64 -7.52 2.67
N LYS A 48 3.48 -6.90 1.86
CA LYS A 48 3.92 -7.45 0.58
C LYS A 48 5.44 -7.44 0.50
N VAL A 49 6.01 -8.59 0.19
CA VAL A 49 7.43 -8.70 -0.14
C VAL A 49 7.60 -8.27 -1.59
N VAL A 50 8.50 -7.33 -1.82
CA VAL A 50 8.81 -6.77 -3.14
C VAL A 50 10.27 -7.00 -3.42
N LYS A 51 10.57 -7.60 -4.56
CA LYS A 51 11.93 -7.93 -4.95
C LYS A 51 12.42 -7.05 -6.09
N LYS A 52 13.71 -7.15 -6.40
CA LYS A 52 14.28 -6.54 -7.60
C LYS A 52 13.60 -7.03 -8.89
N SER A 53 13.16 -8.29 -8.94
CA SER A 53 12.44 -8.88 -10.07
C SER A 53 11.10 -8.19 -10.35
N ASP A 54 10.46 -7.63 -9.32
CA ASP A 54 9.19 -6.90 -9.43
C ASP A 54 9.38 -5.41 -9.78
N ASP A 55 10.58 -5.02 -10.24
CA ASP A 55 10.98 -3.63 -10.45
C ASP A 55 10.81 -2.74 -9.20
N TRP A 56 10.83 -3.35 -8.01
CA TRP A 56 10.53 -2.66 -6.77
C TRP A 56 9.15 -1.99 -6.72
N LYS A 57 8.19 -2.50 -7.50
CA LYS A 57 6.81 -1.99 -7.57
C LYS A 57 5.89 -2.79 -6.64
N TRP A 58 4.97 -2.11 -5.99
CA TRP A 58 3.89 -2.74 -5.25
C TRP A 58 2.56 -2.08 -5.57
N LYS A 59 1.50 -2.85 -5.35
CA LYS A 59 0.12 -2.44 -5.55
C LYS A 59 -0.74 -3.19 -4.54
N PHE A 60 -1.53 -2.44 -3.81
CA PHE A 60 -2.64 -2.89 -2.96
C PHE A 60 -3.93 -2.38 -3.59
N GLU A 61 -4.88 -3.28 -3.84
CA GLU A 61 -6.15 -2.97 -4.50
C GLU A 61 -7.31 -3.43 -3.61
N GLY A 62 -8.48 -2.82 -3.82
CA GLY A 62 -9.68 -3.20 -3.09
C GLY A 62 -9.67 -2.75 -1.64
N LEU A 63 -8.97 -1.66 -1.33
CA LEU A 63 -8.91 -1.07 0.00
C LEU A 63 -10.13 -0.17 0.21
N ASP A 64 -10.88 -0.37 1.29
CA ASP A 64 -12.04 0.47 1.59
C ASP A 64 -11.59 1.91 1.91
N LYS A 65 -12.22 2.92 1.32
CA LYS A 65 -11.93 4.32 1.67
C LYS A 65 -12.49 4.72 3.03
N TYR A 66 -13.60 4.10 3.42
CA TYR A 66 -14.31 4.38 4.66
C TYR A 66 -14.60 3.09 5.42
N GLU A 67 -14.34 3.07 6.72
CA GLU A 67 -14.76 2.00 7.63
C GLU A 67 -15.57 2.60 8.76
N ASN A 68 -16.76 2.03 9.02
CA ASN A 68 -17.70 2.52 10.03
C ASN A 68 -18.03 4.03 9.91
N GLY A 69 -18.02 4.57 8.69
CA GLY A 69 -18.29 5.99 8.43
C GLY A 69 -17.10 6.93 8.67
N GLN A 70 -15.93 6.43 9.06
CA GLN A 70 -14.69 7.19 9.18
C GLN A 70 -13.78 6.96 7.98
N GLU A 71 -13.10 8.02 7.53
CA GLU A 71 -12.11 7.91 6.45
C GLU A 71 -10.89 7.12 6.92
N ILE A 72 -10.45 6.18 6.10
CA ILE A 72 -9.30 5.36 6.39
C ILE A 72 -8.05 6.03 5.83
N THR A 73 -7.07 6.29 6.70
CA THR A 73 -5.74 6.72 6.31
C THR A 73 -4.85 5.51 6.06
N TYR A 74 -4.45 5.30 4.81
CA TYR A 74 -3.48 4.27 4.46
C TYR A 74 -2.06 4.83 4.41
N THR A 75 -1.14 4.22 5.14
CA THR A 75 0.28 4.56 5.13
C THR A 75 1.14 3.33 4.87
N ILE A 76 2.36 3.56 4.39
CA ILE A 76 3.34 2.52 4.09
C ILE A 76 4.52 2.66 5.05
N SER A 77 5.01 1.54 5.61
CA SER A 77 6.21 1.46 6.45
C SER A 77 7.15 0.34 6.03
#